data_AF-A0A2V7S0L1-F1
#
_entry.id   AF-A0A2V7S0L1-F1
#
_cell.length_a   1.000
_cell.length_b   1.000
_cell.length_c   1.000
_cell.angle_alpha   90.00
_cell.angle_beta   90.00
_cell.angle_gamma   90.00
#
_symmetry.space_group_name_H-M   'P 1'
#
loop_
_entity.id
_entity.type
_entity.pdbx_description
1 polymer ?
#
loop_
_entity_poly.entity_id
_entity_poly.type
_entity_poly.pdbx_seq_one_letter_code
_entity_poly.pdbx_strand_id
1 'polypeptide(L)' 'MAAVYDVCIVGSGAGGGMAAHALTQAGAHVVMLEAGPSWFASRDSKMLLPAYSSSRRGAGTKTRP' A
#
# COMPACT_ATOMS: atom_id res chain seq x y z
N MET A 1 24.18 -0.98 12.94
CA MET A 1 24.45 -1.30 11.51
C MET A 1 23.11 -1.33 10.80
N ALA A 2 23.01 -0.85 9.56
CA ALA A 2 21.75 -0.95 8.79
C ALA A 2 21.46 -2.43 8.46
N ALA A 3 20.18 -2.81 8.44
CA ALA A 3 19.79 -4.15 8.03
C ALA A 3 20.03 -4.34 6.51
N VAL A 4 20.53 -5.51 6.13
CA VAL A 4 20.72 -5.88 4.72
C VAL A 4 19.46 -6.61 4.23
N TYR A 5 18.97 -6.22 3.07
CA TYR A 5 17.80 -6.82 2.42
C TYR A 5 18.19 -7.25 1.01
N ASP A 6 17.58 -8.34 0.54
CA ASP A 6 17.78 -8.84 -0.83
C ASP A 6 17.01 -7.99 -1.85
N VAL A 7 15.83 -7.51 -1.45
CA VAL A 7 14.92 -6.75 -2.31
C VAL A 7 14.31 -5.57 -1.56
N CYS A 8 14.27 -4.41 -2.22
CA CYS A 8 13.52 -3.23 -1.79
C CYS A 8 12.34 -2.97 -2.73
N ILE A 9 11.13 -2.92 -2.19
CA ILE A 9 9.90 -2.62 -2.92
C ILE A 9 9.43 -1.22 -2.51
N VAL A 10 9.28 -0.32 -3.47
CA VAL A 10 8.74 1.03 -3.25
C VAL A 10 7.30 1.05 -3.73
N GLY A 11 6.33 1.12 -2.81
CA GLY A 11 4.90 1.01 -3.12
C GLY A 11 4.31 -0.37 -2.79
N SER A 12 3.24 -0.41 -2.00
CA SER A 12 2.57 -1.57 -1.42
C SER A 12 1.14 -1.62 -1.91
N GLY A 13 0.88 -0.91 -3.01
CA GLY A 13 -0.33 -1.07 -3.80
C GLY A 13 -0.41 -2.49 -4.37
N ALA A 14 -1.39 -2.71 -5.24
CA ALA A 14 -1.75 -4.03 -5.74
C ALA A 14 -0.54 -4.85 -6.26
N GLY A 15 0.36 -4.24 -7.03
CA GLY A 15 1.54 -4.92 -7.56
C GLY A 15 2.61 -5.19 -6.51
N GLY A 16 3.01 -4.16 -5.75
CA GLY A 16 4.13 -4.29 -4.81
C GLY A 16 3.83 -5.19 -3.61
N GLY A 17 2.60 -5.16 -3.10
CA GLY A 17 2.18 -6.10 -2.06
C GLY A 17 2.21 -7.56 -2.53
N MET A 18 1.76 -7.82 -3.77
CA MET A 18 1.82 -9.17 -4.36
C MET A 18 3.24 -9.62 -4.64
N ALA A 19 4.12 -8.72 -5.11
CA ALA A 19 5.53 -9.01 -5.29
C ALA A 19 6.21 -9.34 -3.96
N ALA A 20 5.95 -8.54 -2.90
CA ALA A 20 6.46 -8.81 -1.56
C ALA A 20 5.99 -10.18 -1.05
N HIS A 21 4.71 -10.51 -1.25
CA HIS A 21 4.16 -11.81 -0.86
C HIS A 21 4.89 -12.98 -1.53
N ALA A 22 5.02 -12.95 -2.86
CA ALA A 22 5.68 -14.00 -3.61
C ALA A 22 7.17 -14.15 -3.25
N LEU A 23 7.89 -13.04 -3.13
CA LEU A 23 9.34 -13.03 -2.84
C LEU A 23 9.63 -13.51 -1.41
N THR A 24 8.85 -13.07 -0.43
CA THR A 24 9.02 -13.52 0.95
C THR A 24 8.68 -15.01 1.11
N GLN A 25 7.67 -15.51 0.40
CA GLN A 25 7.39 -16.96 0.35
C GLN A 25 8.52 -17.77 -0.31
N ALA A 26 9.23 -17.18 -1.27
CA ALA A 26 10.42 -17.79 -1.86
C ALA A 26 11.68 -17.69 -0.96
N GLY A 27 11.56 -17.06 0.23
CA GLY A 27 12.63 -16.98 1.22
C GLY A 27 13.49 -15.70 1.16
N ALA A 28 13.17 -14.74 0.30
CA ALA A 28 13.91 -13.48 0.22
C ALA A 28 13.64 -12.58 1.44
N HIS A 29 14.67 -11.88 1.91
CA HIS A 29 14.55 -10.84 2.94
C HIS A 29 14.16 -9.52 2.27
N VAL A 30 12.89 -9.13 2.38
CA VAL A 30 12.31 -8.00 1.65
C VAL A 30 12.01 -6.82 2.58
N VAL A 31 12.39 -5.62 2.14
CA VAL A 31 11.91 -4.36 2.73
C VAL A 31 10.91 -3.68 1.80
N MET A 32 9.86 -3.08 2.35
CA MET A 32 8.82 -2.38 1.60
C MET A 32 8.61 -0.97 2.16
N LEU A 33 8.50 0.02 1.27
CA LEU A 33 8.45 1.45 1.62
C LEU A 33 7.22 2.13 1.03
N GLU A 34 6.36 2.66 1.90
CA GLU A 34 5.13 3.37 1.53
C GLU A 34 5.12 4.83 1.94
N ALA A 35 4.65 5.67 1.02
CA ALA A 35 4.33 7.06 1.33
C ALA A 35 3.02 7.20 2.14
N GLY A 36 2.13 6.21 2.04
CA GLY A 36 0.83 6.23 2.71
C GLY A 36 0.90 5.76 4.18
N PRO A 37 -0.12 6.09 4.99
CA PRO A 37 -0.24 5.52 6.34
C PRO A 37 -0.53 4.02 6.27
N SER A 38 -0.34 3.31 7.39
CA SER A 38 -0.85 1.94 7.54
C SER A 38 -2.34 1.92 7.24
N TRP A 39 -2.74 1.04 6.32
CA TRP A 39 -4.12 0.94 5.85
C TRP A 39 -4.48 -0.55 5.74
N PHE A 40 -5.54 -0.95 6.42
CA PHE A 40 -6.01 -2.33 6.44
C PHE A 40 -7.41 -2.41 5.86
N ALA A 41 -7.61 -3.30 4.89
CA ALA A 41 -8.91 -3.47 4.24
C ALA A 41 -10.05 -3.79 5.25
N SER A 42 -9.73 -4.47 6.35
CA SER A 42 -10.69 -4.82 7.41
C SER A 42 -11.15 -3.65 8.28
N ARG A 43 -10.44 -2.52 8.27
CA ARG A 43 -10.68 -1.39 9.18
C ARG A 43 -10.89 -0.06 8.46
N ASP A 44 -10.10 0.18 7.42
CA ASP A 44 -9.97 1.49 6.78
C ASP A 44 -10.65 1.53 5.40
N SER A 45 -11.23 0.41 4.96
CA SER A 45 -11.85 0.31 3.64
C SER A 45 -13.15 1.09 3.56
N LYS A 46 -13.23 1.95 2.55
CA LYS A 46 -14.44 2.68 2.14
C LYS A 46 -15.05 2.12 0.86
N MET A 47 -14.73 0.87 0.50
CA MET A 47 -15.21 0.28 -0.76
C MET A 47 -16.73 0.23 -0.86
N LEU A 48 -17.41 -0.07 0.25
CA LEU A 48 -18.88 -0.17 0.31
C LEU A 48 -19.57 1.18 0.61
N LEU A 49 -18.80 2.25 0.79
CA LEU A 49 -19.33 3.59 1.01
C LEU A 49 -19.48 4.33 -0.33
N PRO A 50 -20.34 5.37 -0.38
CA PRO A 50 -20.47 6.22 -1.55
C PRO A 50 -19.12 6.78 -2.03
N ALA A 51 -18.96 7.00 -3.34
CA ALA A 51 -17.67 7.37 -3.94
C ALA A 51 -17.05 8.65 -3.35
N TYR A 52 -17.88 9.62 -2.95
CA TYR A 52 -17.44 10.88 -2.34
C TYR A 52 -16.97 10.73 -0.88
N SER A 53 -17.10 9.55 -0.27
CA SER A 53 -16.60 9.31 1.10
C SER A 53 -15.08 9.16 1.16
N SER A 54 -14.39 9.03 0.02
CA SER A 54 -12.96 8.83 -0.09
C SER A 54 -12.34 9.80 -1.10
N SER A 55 -11.32 10.55 -0.66
CA SER A 55 -10.51 11.43 -1.50
C SER A 55 -9.74 10.70 -2.61
N ARG A 56 -9.51 9.39 -2.45
CA ARG A 56 -8.87 8.55 -3.49
C ARG A 56 -9.85 8.05 -4.55
N ARG A 57 -11.16 8.28 -4.36
CA ARG A 57 -12.21 7.88 -5.30
C ARG A 57 -12.85 9.12 -5.91
N GLY A 58 -13.83 9.72 -5.23
CA GLY A 58 -14.64 10.81 -5.78
C GLY A 58 -14.90 11.97 -4.83
N ALA A 59 -14.26 12.02 -3.65
CA ALA A 59 -14.35 13.21 -2.81
C ALA A 59 -13.52 14.33 -3.40
N GLY A 60 -14.04 15.56 -3.37
CA GLY A 60 -13.27 16.75 -3.72
C GLY A 60 -12.03 16.87 -2.83
N THR A 61 -10.91 17.20 -3.44
CA THR A 61 -9.63 17.48 -2.78
C THR A 61 -9.17 18.88 -3.11
N LYS A 62 -8.22 19.44 -2.34
CA LYS A 62 -7.70 20.79 -2.59
C LYS A 62 -7.18 20.99 -4.03
N THR A 63 -6.63 19.94 -4.65
CA THR A 63 -6.09 19.98 -6.03
C THR A 63 -7.08 19.48 -7.07
N ARG A 64 -8.22 18.90 -6.66
CA ARG A 64 -9.26 18.36 -7.53
C ARG A 64 -10.62 18.53 -6.84
N PRO A 65 -11.19 19.75 -6.85
CA PRO A 65 -12.42 20.08 -6.13
C PRO A 65 -13.64 19.34 -6.66
#